data_AF-A0AAY4AZQ7-F1
#
_entry.id   AF-A0AAY4AZQ7-F1
#
_cell.length_a   1.000
_cell.length_b   1.000
_cell.length_c   1.000
_cell.angle_alpha   90.00
_cell.angle_beta   90.00
_cell.angle_gamma   90.00
#
_symmetry.space_group_name_H-M   'P 1'
#
loop_
_entity.id
_entity.type
_entity.pdbx_description
1 polymer ?
#
loop_
_entity_poly.entity_id
_entity_poly.type
_entity_poly.pdbx_seq_one_letter_code
_entity_poly.pdbx_strand_id
1 'polypeptide(L)'
;MKYDLPAELESLRSLLATTPSPVEKLLLEARRFALASHFFWGLWSIIQAKIYTTKFGYLEYAQSRFEAYFEQKKLFWLKTKFFKKQK
;
A
#
# COMPACT_ATOMS: atom_id res chain seq x y z
N MET A 1 20.47 42.52 11.19
CA MET A 1 20.35 41.05 11.09
C MET A 1 20.96 40.62 9.77
N LYS A 2 22.06 39.87 9.77
CA LYS A 2 22.55 39.19 8.57
C LYS A 2 21.82 37.85 8.52
N TYR A 3 20.98 37.67 7.52
CA TYR A 3 20.36 36.36 7.25
C TYR A 3 21.44 35.43 6.72
N ASP A 4 21.63 34.30 7.40
CA ASP A 4 22.60 33.29 6.99
C ASP A 4 21.94 32.38 5.94
N LEU A 5 21.79 32.95 4.75
CA LEU A 5 21.06 32.39 3.62
C LEU A 5 21.47 30.95 3.26
N PRO A 6 22.76 30.53 3.34
CA PRO A 6 23.15 29.14 3.11
C PRO A 6 22.58 28.16 4.14
N ALA A 7 22.56 28.52 5.42
CA ALA A 7 22.07 27.66 6.49
C ALA A 7 20.53 27.47 6.41
N GLU A 8 19.81 28.54 6.04
CA GLU A 8 18.37 28.49 5.81
C GLU A 8 18.02 27.63 4.58
N LEU A 9 18.81 27.73 3.49
CA LEU A 9 18.61 26.92 2.30
C LEU A 9 18.79 25.42 2.59
N GLU A 10 19.78 25.06 3.42
CA GLU A 10 20.02 23.67 3.81
C GLU A 10 18.92 23.13 4.72
N SER A 11 18.42 23.96 5.64
CA SER A 11 17.24 23.64 6.45
C SER A 11 16.00 23.37 5.61
N LEU A 12 15.73 24.22 4.61
CA LEU A 12 14.60 24.04 3.68
C LEU A 12 14.74 22.78 2.81
N ARG A 13 15.96 22.48 2.34
CA ARG A 13 16.24 21.24 1.59
C ARG A 13 16.02 19.99 2.45
N SER A 14 16.48 20.01 3.69
CA SER A 14 16.25 18.94 4.67
C SER A 14 14.75 18.78 4.98
N LEU A 15 14.03 19.89 5.12
CA LEU A 15 12.58 19.87 5.37
C LEU A 15 11.81 19.30 4.17
N LEU A 16 12.16 19.71 2.94
CA LEU A 16 11.60 19.15 1.71
C LEU A 16 11.92 17.66 1.54
N ALA A 17 13.15 17.24 1.89
CA ALA A 17 13.56 15.84 1.84
C ALA A 17 12.87 14.96 2.89
N THR A 18 12.44 15.54 4.01
CA THR A 18 11.76 14.83 5.11
C THR A 18 10.23 14.88 5.00
N THR A 19 9.67 15.77 4.19
CA THR A 19 8.23 15.79 3.89
C THR A 19 7.89 14.79 2.79
N PRO A 20 7.16 13.69 3.08
CA PRO A 20 6.68 12.82 2.01
C PRO A 20 5.74 13.61 1.10
N SER A 21 5.99 13.51 -0.21
CA SER A 21 5.24 14.24 -1.21
C SER A 21 3.75 13.86 -1.13
N PRO A 22 2.82 14.75 -1.51
CA PRO A 22 1.39 14.43 -1.57
C PRO A 22 1.11 13.13 -2.35
N VAL A 23 1.90 12.85 -3.39
CA VAL A 23 1.82 11.64 -4.20
C VAL A 23 2.17 10.38 -3.38
N GLU A 24 3.19 10.43 -2.54
CA GLU A 24 3.60 9.29 -1.70
C GLU A 24 2.56 8.95 -0.63
N LYS A 25 1.92 9.97 -0.04
CA LYS A 25 0.82 9.77 0.92
C LYS A 25 -0.37 9.08 0.25
N LEU A 26 -0.78 9.57 -0.93
CA LEU A 26 -1.87 8.97 -1.70
C LEU A 26 -1.55 7.53 -2.11
N LEU A 27 -0.32 7.26 -2.54
CA LEU A 27 0.13 5.92 -2.91
C LEU A 27 0.10 4.95 -1.70
N LEU A 28 0.47 5.43 -0.51
CA LEU A 28 0.40 4.64 0.72
C LEU A 28 -1.04 4.27 1.06
N GLU A 29 -1.96 5.23 0.95
CA GLU A 29 -3.38 5.01 1.16
C GLU A 29 -3.96 4.04 0.14
N ALA A 30 -3.71 4.25 -1.15
CA ALA A 30 -4.14 3.36 -2.22
C ALA A 30 -3.66 1.91 -2.00
N ARG A 31 -2.43 1.71 -1.53
CA ARG A 31 -1.91 0.38 -1.18
C ARG A 31 -2.66 -0.29 -0.04
N ARG A 32 -3.12 0.46 0.96
CA ARG A 32 -3.94 -0.08 2.07
C ARG A 32 -5.32 -0.52 1.56
N PHE A 33 -5.95 0.30 0.72
CA PHE A 33 -7.25 -0.04 0.14
C PHE A 33 -7.15 -1.20 -0.87
N ALA A 34 -6.03 -1.34 -1.58
CA ALA A 34 -5.77 -2.49 -2.44
C ALA A 34 -5.82 -3.80 -1.63
N LEU A 35 -5.17 -3.85 -0.46
CA LEU A 35 -5.24 -5.01 0.44
C LEU A 35 -6.68 -5.32 0.88
N ALA A 36 -7.43 -4.31 1.31
CA ALA A 36 -8.83 -4.50 1.69
C ALA A 36 -9.67 -5.02 0.52
N SER A 37 -9.45 -4.48 -0.69
CA SER A 37 -10.14 -4.88 -1.92
C SER A 37 -9.84 -6.34 -2.30
N HIS A 38 -8.57 -6.76 -2.29
CA HIS A 38 -8.22 -8.14 -2.61
C HIS A 38 -8.86 -9.14 -1.62
N PHE A 39 -8.84 -8.83 -0.33
CA PHE A 39 -9.47 -9.67 0.68
C PHE A 39 -11.00 -9.73 0.51
N PHE A 40 -11.66 -8.59 0.32
CA PHE A 40 -13.10 -8.51 0.13
C PHE A 40 -13.57 -9.32 -1.08
N TRP A 41 -12.93 -9.12 -2.23
CA TRP A 41 -13.32 -9.81 -3.46
C TRP A 41 -12.99 -11.30 -3.45
N GLY A 42 -11.95 -11.72 -2.73
CA GLY A 42 -11.66 -13.13 -2.48
C GLY A 42 -12.78 -13.81 -1.69
N LEU A 43 -13.22 -13.19 -0.59
CA LEU A 43 -14.31 -13.70 0.24
C LEU A 43 -15.65 -13.71 -0.51
N TRP A 44 -15.97 -12.62 -1.21
CA TRP A 44 -17.15 -12.55 -2.06
C TRP A 44 -17.17 -13.73 -3.03
N SER A 45 -16.05 -14.03 -3.68
CA SER A 45 -15.98 -15.12 -4.65
C SER A 45 -16.19 -16.50 -4.04
N ILE A 46 -15.63 -16.77 -2.85
CA ILE A 46 -15.88 -18.04 -2.12
C ILE A 46 -17.37 -18.21 -1.82
N ILE A 47 -18.02 -17.14 -1.36
CA ILE A 47 -19.46 -17.17 -1.08
C ILE A 47 -20.23 -17.45 -2.38
N GLN A 48 -19.87 -16.81 -3.48
CA GLN A 48 -20.51 -17.03 -4.77
C GLN A 48 -20.32 -18.46 -5.31
N ALA A 49 -19.15 -19.07 -5.10
CA ALA A 49 -18.88 -20.45 -5.50
C ALA A 49 -19.87 -21.46 -4.88
N LYS A 50 -20.41 -21.14 -3.69
CA LYS A 50 -21.41 -21.97 -3.01
C LYS A 50 -22.83 -21.74 -3.53
N ILE A 51 -23.12 -20.54 -4.05
CA ILE A 51 -24.47 -20.14 -4.49
C ILE A 51 -24.67 -20.50 -5.97
N TYR A 52 -23.64 -20.36 -6.80
CA TYR A 52 -23.73 -20.53 -8.24
C TYR A 52 -22.75 -21.60 -8.75
N THR A 53 -23.27 -22.51 -9.58
CA THR A 53 -22.48 -23.54 -10.32
C THR A 53 -22.02 -23.06 -11.70
N THR A 54 -22.01 -21.75 -11.95
CA THR A 54 -21.70 -21.13 -13.25
C THR A 54 -20.23 -21.31 -13.66
N LYS A 55 -19.96 -21.29 -14.98
CA LYS A 55 -18.64 -21.46 -15.64
C LYS A 55 -17.55 -20.41 -15.31
N PHE A 56 -17.79 -19.48 -14.39
CA PHE A 56 -16.89 -18.36 -14.11
C PHE A 56 -15.60 -18.77 -13.38
N GLY A 57 -15.59 -19.90 -12.66
CA GLY A 57 -14.42 -20.32 -11.88
C GLY A 57 -14.20 -19.44 -10.63
N TYR A 58 -15.21 -19.40 -9.75
CA TYR A 58 -15.17 -18.57 -8.55
C TYR A 58 -14.05 -18.95 -7.57
N LEU A 59 -13.64 -20.22 -7.52
CA LEU A 59 -12.56 -20.64 -6.62
C LEU A 59 -11.20 -20.20 -7.17
N GLU A 60 -11.00 -20.27 -8.48
CA GLU A 60 -9.81 -19.80 -9.18
C GLU A 60 -9.68 -18.28 -9.05
N TYR A 61 -10.80 -17.55 -9.19
CA TYR A 61 -10.83 -16.12 -8.92
C TYR A 61 -10.49 -15.83 -7.46
N ALA A 62 -11.09 -16.52 -6.49
CA ALA A 62 -10.79 -16.35 -5.07
C ALA A 62 -9.30 -16.56 -4.78
N GLN A 63 -8.72 -17.64 -5.31
CA GLN A 63 -7.30 -17.97 -5.17
C GLN A 63 -6.42 -16.83 -5.68
N SER A 64 -6.66 -16.34 -6.90
CA SER A 64 -5.87 -15.23 -7.48
C SER A 64 -5.96 -13.96 -6.62
N ARG A 65 -7.12 -13.67 -6.03
CA ARG A 65 -7.31 -12.49 -5.16
C ARG A 65 -6.55 -12.61 -3.85
N PHE A 66 -6.56 -13.79 -3.22
CA PHE A 66 -5.81 -14.02 -1.99
C PHE A 66 -4.31 -14.06 -2.21
N GLU A 67 -3.83 -14.63 -3.32
CA GLU A 67 -2.42 -14.60 -3.69
C GLU A 67 -1.92 -13.16 -3.79
N ALA A 68 -2.60 -12.31 -4.57
CA ALA A 68 -2.30 -10.89 -4.68
C ALA A 68 -2.35 -10.16 -3.31
N TYR A 69 -3.31 -10.51 -2.44
CA TYR A 69 -3.37 -9.97 -1.07
C TYR A 69 -2.11 -10.32 -0.27
N PHE A 70 -1.70 -11.58 -0.25
CA PHE A 70 -0.55 -12.02 0.55
C PHE A 70 0.77 -11.46 0.02
N GLU A 71 0.92 -11.37 -1.30
CA GLU A 71 2.07 -10.71 -1.94
C GLU A 71 2.17 -9.23 -1.56
N GLN A 72 1.08 -8.48 -1.74
CA GLN A 72 1.03 -7.06 -1.38
C GLN A 72 1.24 -6.85 0.12
N LYS A 73 0.71 -7.75 0.96
CA LYS A 73 0.91 -7.70 2.42
C LYS A 73 2.40 -7.87 2.72
N LYS A 74 3.07 -8.87 2.16
CA LYS A 74 4.51 -9.08 2.35
C LYS A 74 5.32 -7.84 1.99
N LEU A 75 5.03 -7.22 0.84
CA LEU A 75 5.71 -5.98 0.40
C LEU A 75 5.43 -4.80 1.33
N PHE A 76 4.20 -4.64 1.79
CA PHE A 76 3.81 -3.58 2.73
C PHE A 76 4.51 -3.73 4.09
N TRP A 77 4.58 -4.95 4.62
CA TRP A 77 5.24 -5.26 5.90
C TRP A 77 6.77 -5.14 5.82
N LEU A 78 7.38 -5.47 4.68
CA LEU A 78 8.82 -5.26 4.46
C LEU A 78 9.16 -3.76 4.43
N LYS A 79 8.39 -2.95 3.70
CA LYS A 79 8.60 -1.50 3.66
C LYS A 79 8.39 -0.82 5.00
N THR A 80 7.36 -1.22 5.75
CA THR A 80 7.09 -0.64 7.09
C THR A 80 8.15 -1.04 8.11
N LYS A 81 8.66 -2.27 8.10
CA LYS A 81 9.79 -2.68 8.97
C LYS A 81 11.08 -1.94 8.62
N PHE A 82 11.38 -1.78 7.33
CA PHE A 82 12.56 -1.03 6.88
C PHE A 82 12.49 0.44 7.34
N PHE A 83 11.34 1.09 7.16
CA PHE A 83 11.16 2.49 7.55
C PHE A 83 11.23 2.70 9.07
N LYS A 84 10.76 1.74 9.87
CA LYS A 84 10.91 1.77 11.35
C LYS A 84 12.33 1.51 11.85
N LYS A 85 13.21 0.90 11.04
CA LYS A 85 14.61 0.62 11.41
C LYS A 85 15.55 1.81 11.15
N GLN A 86 15.14 2.73 10.27
CA GLN A 86 15.91 3.91 9.86
C GLN A 86 15.55 5.18 10.66
N LYS A 87 14.68 5.06 11.67
CA LYS A 87 14.21 6.14 12.52
C LYS A 87 14.49 5.79 13.97
#